data_AF-A0A4P2VMY5-F1
#
_entry.id   AF-A0A4P2VMY5-F1
#
_cell.length_a   1.000
_cell.length_b   1.000
_cell.length_c   1.000
_cell.angle_alpha   90.00
_cell.angle_beta   90.00
_cell.angle_gamma   90.00
#
_symmetry.space_group_name_H-M   'P 1'
#
loop_
_entity.id
_entity.type
_entity.pdbx_description
1 polymer ?
#
loop_
_entity_poly.entity_id
_entity_poly.type
_entity_poly.pdbx_seq_one_letter_code
_entity_poly.pdbx_strand_id
1 'polypeptide(L)'
;MQSSQESQAKVVHVEIIKNLIFKNNGKKFSRSSIYSFCKKIGLRKVKPRPVRVKNDPEVIAGCRKNFPKVIEKVKREHPDKKVIQYYQDETRFGQKTITSGIWSPKGVRPEYKIKHCILNSWIYGTINIDTGK
;
A
#
# COMPACT_ATOMS: atom_id res chain seq x y z
N MET A 1 5.23 2.44 -25.73
CA MET A 1 5.76 1.79 -24.51
C MET A 1 4.61 1.08 -23.78
N GLN A 2 4.27 -0.11 -24.25
CA GLN A 2 3.37 -1.05 -23.59
C GLN A 2 4.11 -1.67 -22.40
N SER A 3 3.64 -1.46 -21.18
CA SER A 3 3.77 -2.40 -20.03
C SER A 3 3.09 -1.91 -18.73
N SER A 4 2.31 -0.83 -18.73
CA SER A 4 1.66 -0.33 -17.50
C SER A 4 0.35 -1.04 -17.10
N GLN A 5 -0.06 -2.09 -17.81
CA GLN A 5 -1.34 -2.78 -17.59
C GLN A 5 -1.25 -4.15 -16.89
N GLU A 6 -0.05 -4.70 -16.64
CA GLU A 6 0.08 -6.12 -16.22
C GLU A 6 0.19 -6.42 -14.71
N SER A 7 0.15 -5.42 -13.82
CA SER A 7 0.19 -5.68 -12.36
C SER A 7 -1.15 -5.50 -11.64
N GLN A 8 -2.28 -5.51 -12.36
CA GLN A 8 -3.57 -5.80 -11.73
C GLN A 8 -3.59 -7.29 -11.36
N ALA A 9 -3.03 -7.64 -10.20
CA ALA A 9 -3.28 -8.93 -9.57
C ALA A 9 -4.81 -9.05 -9.39
N LYS A 10 -5.47 -9.71 -10.35
CA LYS A 10 -6.92 -9.90 -10.39
C LYS A 10 -7.32 -10.51 -9.06
N VAL A 11 -7.97 -9.70 -8.22
CA VAL A 11 -8.46 -10.13 -6.91
C VAL A 11 -9.56 -11.15 -7.15
N VAL A 12 -9.26 -12.43 -6.96
CA VAL A 12 -10.26 -13.48 -7.15
C VAL A 12 -10.81 -13.89 -5.79
N HIS A 13 -11.95 -13.33 -5.43
CA HIS A 13 -12.77 -13.83 -4.34
C HIS A 13 -13.30 -15.22 -4.70
N VAL A 14 -13.47 -16.12 -3.71
CA VAL A 14 -14.05 -17.46 -3.92
C VAL A 14 -15.40 -17.38 -4.61
N GLU A 15 -16.20 -16.35 -4.32
CA GLU A 15 -17.49 -16.14 -4.98
C GLU A 15 -17.33 -15.77 -6.45
N ILE A 16 -16.29 -15.02 -6.82
CA ILE A 16 -15.96 -14.73 -8.22
C ILE A 16 -15.54 -16.02 -8.94
N ILE A 17 -14.70 -16.86 -8.30
CA ILE A 17 -14.32 -18.18 -8.83
C ILE A 17 -15.57 -19.04 -9.06
N LYS A 18 -16.45 -19.11 -8.05
CA LYS A 18 -17.69 -19.88 -8.11
C LYS A 18 -18.61 -19.39 -9.24
N ASN A 19 -18.79 -18.07 -9.37
CA ASN A 19 -19.63 -17.47 -10.40
C ASN A 19 -19.06 -17.64 -11.80
N LEU A 20 -17.73 -17.56 -11.97
CA LEU A 20 -17.04 -17.83 -13.25
C LEU A 20 -17.23 -19.29 -13.68
N ILE A 21 -17.03 -20.24 -12.77
CA ILE A 21 -17.22 -21.67 -13.07
C ILE A 21 -18.67 -21.96 -13.43
N PHE A 22 -19.62 -21.38 -12.68
CA PHE A 22 -21.05 -21.52 -12.98
C PHE A 22 -21.40 -20.93 -14.36
N LYS A 23 -20.88 -19.75 -14.71
CA LYS A 23 -21.13 -19.13 -16.02
C LYS A 23 -20.53 -19.93 -17.18
N ASN A 24 -19.33 -20.49 -17.02
CA ASN A 24 -18.66 -21.20 -18.11
C ASN A 24 -19.20 -22.63 -18.31
N ASN A 25 -19.48 -23.35 -17.22
CA ASN A 25 -19.74 -24.79 -17.28
C ASN A 25 -21.10 -25.20 -16.66
N GLY A 26 -21.92 -24.25 -16.19
CA GLY A 26 -23.22 -24.49 -15.56
C GLY A 26 -23.18 -25.21 -14.21
N LYS A 27 -22.01 -25.66 -13.75
CA LYS A 27 -21.85 -26.45 -12.53
C LYS A 27 -21.84 -25.58 -11.28
N LYS A 28 -22.67 -25.94 -10.30
CA LYS A 28 -22.69 -25.31 -8.98
C LYS A 28 -21.68 -26.01 -8.07
N PHE A 29 -20.80 -25.23 -7.47
CA PHE A 29 -19.85 -25.71 -6.47
C PHE A 29 -20.16 -25.12 -5.09
N SER A 30 -19.99 -25.94 -4.04
CA SER A 30 -20.01 -25.44 -2.67
C SER A 30 -18.76 -24.59 -2.39
N ARG A 31 -18.86 -23.65 -1.44
CA ARG A 31 -17.69 -22.84 -1.01
C ARG A 31 -16.55 -23.71 -0.48
N SER A 32 -16.88 -24.79 0.23
CA SER A 32 -15.92 -25.74 0.81
C SER A 32 -15.18 -26.52 -0.28
N SER A 33 -15.86 -26.90 -1.36
CA SER A 33 -15.25 -27.59 -2.51
C SER A 33 -14.21 -26.72 -3.20
N ILE A 34 -14.54 -25.43 -3.44
CA ILE A 34 -13.61 -24.48 -4.06
C ILE A 34 -12.41 -24.23 -3.14
N TYR A 35 -12.64 -24.06 -1.84
CA TYR A 35 -11.57 -23.89 -0.86
C TYR A 35 -10.59 -25.07 -0.86
N SER A 36 -11.12 -26.29 -0.87
CA SER A 36 -10.34 -27.52 -0.91
C SER A 36 -9.57 -27.65 -2.22
N PHE A 37 -10.20 -27.30 -3.34
CA PHE A 37 -9.56 -27.26 -4.65
C PHE A 37 -8.40 -26.26 -4.67
N CYS A 38 -8.62 -25.01 -4.25
CA CYS A 38 -7.58 -23.98 -4.18
C CYS A 38 -6.38 -24.42 -3.33
N LYS A 39 -6.61 -25.08 -2.18
CA LYS A 39 -5.53 -25.64 -1.38
C LYS A 39 -4.77 -26.76 -2.09
N LYS A 40 -5.47 -27.67 -2.77
CA LYS A 40 -4.86 -28.79 -3.52
C LYS A 40 -3.93 -28.30 -4.64
N ILE A 41 -4.29 -27.22 -5.32
CA ILE A 41 -3.46 -26.62 -6.38
C ILE A 41 -2.36 -25.67 -5.85
N GLY A 42 -2.11 -25.66 -4.53
CA GLY A 42 -1.02 -24.88 -3.94
C GLY A 42 -1.32 -23.40 -3.69
N LEU A 43 -2.58 -22.96 -3.80
CA LEU A 43 -2.98 -21.60 -3.45
C LEU A 43 -3.27 -21.48 -1.96
N ARG A 44 -2.97 -20.31 -1.40
CA ARG A 44 -3.28 -19.93 -0.02
C ARG A 44 -3.97 -18.57 0.01
N LYS A 45 -4.95 -18.43 0.91
CA LYS A 45 -5.53 -17.12 1.22
C LYS A 45 -4.55 -16.31 2.06
N VAL A 46 -4.15 -15.15 1.55
CA VAL A 46 -3.18 -14.23 2.16
C VAL A 46 -3.74 -12.80 2.18
N LYS A 47 -3.36 -12.01 3.18
CA LYS A 47 -3.62 -10.56 3.14
C LYS A 47 -2.54 -9.90 2.27
N PRO A 48 -2.92 -9.20 1.19
CA PRO A 48 -1.95 -8.55 0.34
C PRO A 48 -1.21 -7.44 1.10
N ARG A 49 -0.03 -7.05 0.59
CA ARG A 49 0.68 -5.88 1.09
C ARG A 49 0.02 -4.63 0.47
N PRO A 50 -0.57 -3.74 1.27
CA PRO A 50 -1.13 -2.50 0.75
C PRO A 50 0.00 -1.57 0.29
N VAL A 51 -0.13 -1.04 -0.93
CA VAL A 51 0.81 -0.07 -1.50
C VAL A 51 0.05 1.19 -1.90
N ARG A 52 0.58 2.37 -1.56
CA ARG A 52 -0.02 3.65 -1.93
C ARG A 52 0.27 3.92 -3.41
N VAL A 53 -0.74 4.36 -4.16
CA VAL A 53 -0.62 4.61 -5.61
C VAL A 53 0.50 5.62 -5.96
N LYS A 54 0.74 6.61 -5.09
CA LYS A 54 1.74 7.67 -5.28
C LYS A 54 3.14 7.33 -4.71
N ASN A 55 3.42 6.07 -4.42
CA ASN A 55 4.69 5.67 -3.83
C ASN A 55 5.75 5.49 -4.92
N ASP A 56 6.51 6.54 -5.21
CA ASP A 56 7.63 6.49 -6.15
C ASP A 56 8.94 6.17 -5.40
N PRO A 57 9.55 5.00 -5.64
CA PRO A 57 10.76 4.59 -4.93
C PRO A 57 11.98 5.47 -5.25
N GLU A 58 12.07 6.02 -6.46
CA GLU A 58 13.21 6.84 -6.89
C GLU A 58 13.20 8.20 -6.17
N VAL A 59 12.02 8.82 -6.08
CA VAL A 59 11.83 10.09 -5.36
C VAL A 59 12.17 9.92 -3.87
N ILE A 60 11.76 8.81 -3.26
CA ILE A 60 12.06 8.52 -1.85
C ILE A 60 13.56 8.35 -1.64
N ALA A 61 14.24 7.62 -2.53
CA ALA A 61 15.68 7.43 -2.46
C ALA A 61 16.45 8.75 -2.65
N GLY A 62 16.04 9.56 -3.63
CA GLY A 62 16.62 10.88 -3.90
C GLY A 62 16.46 11.84 -2.71
N CYS A 63 15.28 11.89 -2.11
CA CYS A 63 15.02 12.71 -0.93
C CYS A 63 15.92 12.30 0.24
N ARG A 64 16.02 11.01 0.56
CA ARG A 64 16.90 10.49 1.63
C ARG A 64 18.36 10.88 1.44
N LYS A 65 18.85 10.87 0.19
CA LYS A 65 20.25 11.20 -0.13
C LYS A 65 20.52 12.71 -0.07
N ASN A 66 19.56 13.52 -0.50
CA ASN A 66 19.78 14.97 -0.67
C ASN A 66 19.41 15.79 0.57
N PHE A 67 18.45 15.33 1.37
CA PHE A 67 17.95 16.08 2.52
C PHE A 67 19.03 16.45 3.57
N PRO A 68 19.96 15.55 3.96
CA PRO A 68 21.05 15.92 4.88
C PRO A 68 21.93 17.07 4.36
N LYS A 69 22.18 17.11 3.05
CA LYS A 69 22.99 18.15 2.41
C LYS A 69 22.35 19.53 2.50
N VAL A 70 21.02 19.59 2.47
CA VAL A 70 20.27 20.83 2.64
C VAL A 70 20.47 21.38 4.06
N ILE A 71 20.39 20.51 5.07
CA ILE A 71 20.61 20.91 6.47
C ILE A 71 22.04 21.43 6.68
N GLU A 72 23.04 20.72 6.14
CA GLU A 72 24.44 21.16 6.21
C GLU A 72 24.69 22.50 5.53
N LYS A 73 24.04 22.74 4.37
CA LYS A 73 24.13 24.01 3.67
C LYS A 73 23.58 25.16 4.53
N VAL A 74 22.39 24.99 5.11
CA VAL A 74 21.77 26.01 5.97
C VAL A 74 22.62 26.30 7.21
N LYS A 75 23.21 25.26 7.84
CA LYS A 75 24.13 25.45 8.97
C LYS A 75 25.37 26.25 8.60
N ARG A 76 25.88 26.09 7.37
CA ARG A 76 27.05 26.81 6.86
C ARG A 76 26.74 28.28 6.55
N GLU A 77 25.54 28.55 6.03
CA GLU A 77 25.09 29.91 5.69
C GLU A 77 24.76 30.75 6.93
N HIS A 78 24.43 30.09 8.05
CA HIS A 78 24.08 30.74 9.32
C HIS A 78 24.87 30.15 10.50
N PRO A 79 26.20 30.35 10.55
CA PRO A 79 27.04 29.76 11.60
C PRO A 79 26.78 30.36 13.00
N ASP A 80 26.24 31.57 13.05
CA ASP A 80 25.89 32.32 14.26
C ASP A 80 24.52 31.91 14.84
N LYS A 81 23.72 31.12 14.11
CA LYS A 81 22.35 30.78 14.49
C LYS A 81 22.19 29.28 14.71
N LYS A 82 21.41 28.92 15.73
CA LYS A 82 20.99 27.53 15.93
C LYS A 82 19.92 27.17 14.91
N VAL A 83 20.25 26.28 13.99
CA VAL A 83 19.27 25.69 13.06
C VAL A 83 18.38 24.73 13.83
N ILE A 84 17.08 25.00 13.87
CA ILE A 84 16.05 24.14 14.48
C ILE A 84 15.28 23.47 13.36
N GLN A 85 15.15 22.14 13.45
CA GLN A 85 14.47 21.35 12.45
C GLN A 85 13.07 20.95 12.93
N TYR A 86 12.07 21.36 12.15
CA TYR A 86 10.68 20.95 12.31
C TYR A 86 10.30 20.01 11.16
N TYR A 87 9.50 19.00 11.48
CA TYR A 87 8.75 18.24 10.49
C TYR A 87 7.28 18.61 10.57
N GLN A 88 6.69 18.88 9.43
CA GLN A 88 5.25 19.10 9.30
C GLN A 88 4.68 18.00 8.41
N ASP A 89 3.51 17.49 8.78
CA ASP A 89 2.74 16.61 7.92
C ASP A 89 1.24 16.89 8.06
N GLU A 90 0.51 16.57 7.00
CA GLU A 90 -0.93 16.66 6.93
C GLU A 90 -1.49 15.25 6.77
N THR A 91 -2.25 14.81 7.77
CA THR A 91 -2.86 13.49 7.73
C THR A 91 -4.37 13.59 7.73
N ARG A 92 -5.00 12.60 7.10
CA ARG A 92 -6.46 12.48 7.08
C ARG A 92 -6.87 11.51 8.18
N PHE A 93 -7.81 11.94 9.01
CA PHE A 93 -8.53 11.07 9.92
C PHE A 93 -9.90 10.74 9.32
N GLY A 94 -10.25 9.47 9.22
CA GLY A 94 -11.49 9.06 8.58
C GLY A 94 -11.56 7.58 8.27
N GLN A 95 -12.56 7.18 7.48
CA GLN A 95 -12.78 5.78 7.15
C GLN A 95 -11.64 5.23 6.28
N LYS A 96 -11.00 4.17 6.78
CA LYS A 96 -9.88 3.50 6.10
C LYS A 96 -10.38 2.27 5.35
N THR A 97 -10.13 2.25 4.05
CA THR A 97 -10.35 1.05 3.23
C THR A 97 -9.47 -0.10 3.72
N ILE A 98 -10.10 -1.19 4.16
CA ILE A 98 -9.41 -2.42 4.56
C ILE A 98 -9.31 -3.38 3.37
N THR A 99 -8.16 -4.04 3.23
CA THR A 99 -8.00 -5.08 2.20
C THR A 99 -8.56 -6.40 2.70
N SER A 100 -9.36 -7.07 1.86
CA SER A 100 -9.80 -8.44 2.09
C SER A 100 -8.67 -9.44 1.79
N GLY A 101 -8.79 -10.66 2.31
CA GLY A 101 -7.82 -11.73 2.01
C GLY A 101 -8.03 -12.30 0.61
N ILE A 102 -6.96 -12.43 -0.16
CA ILE A 102 -6.95 -12.89 -1.55
C ILE A 102 -6.22 -14.22 -1.70
N TRP A 103 -6.54 -14.99 -2.73
CA TRP A 103 -5.82 -16.23 -3.03
C TRP A 103 -4.56 -15.94 -3.81
N SER A 104 -3.43 -16.49 -3.36
CA SER A 104 -2.12 -16.33 -4.00
C SER A 104 -1.33 -17.64 -3.87
N PRO A 105 -0.38 -17.93 -4.79
CA PRO A 105 0.53 -19.05 -4.62
C PRO A 105 1.25 -19.03 -3.27
N LYS A 106 1.51 -20.21 -2.71
CA LYS A 106 2.26 -20.33 -1.46
C LYS A 106 3.63 -19.63 -1.59
N GLY A 107 3.98 -18.80 -0.62
CA GLY A 107 5.23 -18.03 -0.61
C GLY A 107 5.13 -16.66 -1.29
N VAL A 108 4.08 -16.40 -2.07
CA VAL A 108 3.87 -15.11 -2.72
C VAL A 108 2.98 -14.22 -1.84
N ARG A 109 3.46 -13.02 -1.52
CA ARG A 109 2.65 -11.98 -0.88
C ARG A 109 2.41 -10.85 -1.88
N PRO A 110 1.27 -10.86 -2.58
CA PRO A 110 0.98 -9.88 -3.62
C PRO A 110 0.81 -8.48 -3.05
N GLU A 111 1.18 -7.49 -3.85
CA GLU A 111 0.93 -6.09 -3.57
C GLU A 111 -0.47 -5.70 -4.06
N TYR A 112 -1.13 -4.84 -3.30
CA TYR A 112 -2.45 -4.33 -3.65
C TYR A 112 -2.46 -2.82 -3.54
N LYS A 113 -2.64 -2.15 -4.68
CA LYS A 113 -2.71 -0.69 -4.74
C LYS A 113 -4.02 -0.25 -4.10
N ILE A 114 -3.91 0.48 -3.00
CA ILE A 114 -5.08 1.02 -2.31
C ILE A 114 -5.16 2.52 -2.46
N LYS A 115 -6.39 3.00 -2.69
CA LYS A 115 -6.77 4.39 -2.49
C LYS A 115 -7.59 4.42 -1.20
N HIS A 116 -7.02 5.04 -0.17
CA HIS A 116 -7.79 5.37 1.02
C HIS A 116 -8.76 6.51 0.67
N CYS A 117 -9.93 6.50 1.32
CA CYS A 117 -10.89 7.61 1.52
C CYS A 117 -12.26 7.42 0.86
N ILE A 118 -13.30 7.59 1.68
CA ILE A 118 -14.66 7.97 1.28
C ILE A 118 -15.04 9.24 2.08
N LEU A 119 -15.03 9.17 3.41
CA LEU A 119 -15.25 10.31 4.33
C LEU A 119 -14.01 10.57 5.19
N ASN A 120 -13.57 11.83 5.30
CA ASN A 120 -12.41 12.22 6.10
C ASN A 120 -12.48 13.66 6.63
N SER A 121 -11.68 13.91 7.65
CA SER A 121 -11.30 15.21 8.18
C SER A 121 -9.78 15.34 8.16
N TRP A 122 -9.28 16.56 8.24
CA TRP A 122 -7.85 16.86 8.15
C TRP A 122 -7.26 17.19 9.51
N ILE A 123 -6.07 16.65 9.76
CA ILE A 123 -5.25 16.94 10.92
C ILE A 123 -3.92 17.49 10.40
N TYR A 124 -3.52 18.62 10.95
CA TYR A 124 -2.25 19.28 10.67
C TYR A 124 -1.40 19.17 11.93
N GLY A 125 -0.14 18.75 11.77
CA GLY A 125 0.80 18.61 12.87
C GLY A 125 2.17 19.12 12.48
N THR A 126 2.84 19.76 13.43
CA THR A 126 4.26 20.08 13.36
C THR A 126 4.93 19.49 14.60
N ILE A 127 6.15 19.01 14.44
CA ILE A 127 6.95 18.47 15.55
C ILE A 127 8.39 18.94 15.42
N ASN A 128 8.96 19.38 16.53
CA ASN A 128 10.37 19.64 16.67
C ASN A 128 11.12 18.35 17.02
N ILE A 129 12.20 18.04 16.33
CA ILE A 129 12.98 16.81 16.56
C ILE A 129 13.67 16.82 17.93
N ASP A 130 14.19 17.97 18.34
CA ASP A 130 15.02 18.08 19.54
C ASP A 130 14.17 18.06 20.81
N THR A 131 12.96 18.63 20.75
CA THR A 131 12.08 18.75 21.93
C THR A 131 10.91 17.76 21.93
N GLY A 132 10.59 17.16 20.78
CA GLY A 132 9.44 16.26 20.62
C GLY A 132 8.08 16.94 20.77
N LYS A 133 8.06 18.28 20.80
CA LYS A 133 6.87 19.12 20.92
C LYS A 133 6.47 19.72 19.59
#